data_AF-A0A1M5Q107-F1
#
_entry.id   AF-A0A1M5Q107-F1
#
_cell.length_a   1.000
_cell.length_b   1.000
_cell.length_c   1.000
_cell.angle_alpha   90.00
_cell.angle_beta   90.00
_cell.angle_gamma   90.00
#
_symmetry.space_group_name_H-M   'P 1'
#
loop_
_entity.id
_entity.type
_entity.pdbx_description
1 polymer ?
#
loop_
_entity_poly.entity_id
_entity_poly.type
_entity_poly.pdbx_seq_one_letter_code
_entity_poly.pdbx_strand_id
1 'polypeptide(L)'
;MLFIFILIQFISCKSTTDCPEEGFCIENKKLFYNQEPIALGMSIEKFVDIAGKYDRKVENSLEGHKTTYYYWLKHKLHVAISDSLIVVNNLEVDNVSGEYYGHTPSNQPEYPAYKSLEEIIKKYGKYDSIRIEEVPTNVRTFYVWDKLGISMAESNGVISTINLYPLHILKTMDLNLETGSTYFDGFQNAKVTQEILDTRKNDKAIFDRMPKQEFKGKFTYDGNTVDFGKIGNTDWDKVVSGLKISGSDFDPAGDSQNWSREIREGYDLYTTIDRYSNAQESGKLSAKKTGKIDAVGSISIWWHGKNDEK
;
A
#
# COMPACT_ATOMS: atom_id res chain seq x y z
N MET A 1 55.42 -40.31 23.26
CA MET A 1 54.54 -40.02 22.12
C MET A 1 53.16 -39.71 22.71
N LEU A 2 52.88 -38.44 22.97
CA LEU A 2 51.70 -37.97 23.69
C LEU A 2 50.69 -37.46 22.66
N PHE A 3 49.59 -38.19 22.46
CA PHE A 3 48.49 -37.79 21.58
C PHE A 3 47.56 -36.85 22.37
N ILE A 4 47.60 -35.55 22.07
CA ILE A 4 46.65 -34.57 22.59
C ILE A 4 45.48 -34.52 21.60
N PHE A 5 44.34 -35.08 22.00
CA PHE A 5 43.05 -34.84 21.34
C PHE A 5 42.59 -33.43 21.71
N ILE A 6 42.67 -32.48 20.77
CA ILE A 6 42.02 -31.19 20.89
C ILE A 6 40.55 -31.38 20.50
N LEU A 7 39.69 -31.47 21.51
CA LEU A 7 38.24 -31.33 21.34
C LEU A 7 37.96 -29.87 20.99
N ILE A 8 37.77 -29.56 19.71
CA ILE A 8 37.21 -28.27 19.29
C ILE A 8 35.71 -28.36 19.56
N GLN A 9 35.27 -27.87 20.71
CA GLN A 9 33.86 -27.55 20.92
C GLN A 9 33.51 -26.39 20.00
N PHE A 10 32.84 -26.69 18.88
CA PHE A 10 32.03 -25.70 18.18
C PHE A 10 30.89 -25.30 19.12
N ILE A 11 31.15 -24.29 19.94
CA ILE A 11 30.09 -23.50 20.56
C ILE A 11 29.37 -22.83 19.40
N SER A 12 28.30 -23.48 18.94
CA SER A 12 27.33 -22.86 18.05
C SER A 12 26.73 -21.70 18.84
N CYS A 13 27.26 -20.49 18.64
CA CYS A 13 26.56 -19.27 18.93
C CYS A 13 25.34 -19.19 18.00
N LYS A 14 24.32 -20.03 18.25
CA LYS A 14 22.97 -19.67 17.85
C LYS A 14 22.67 -18.41 18.64
N SER A 15 22.61 -17.27 17.97
CA SER A 15 21.99 -16.08 18.54
C SER A 15 20.60 -16.53 19.03
N THR A 16 20.43 -16.64 20.33
CA THR A 16 19.12 -16.92 20.92
C THR A 16 18.26 -15.71 20.61
N THR A 17 17.39 -15.86 19.62
CA THR A 17 16.34 -14.89 19.35
C THR A 17 15.23 -15.13 20.36
N ASP A 18 14.68 -14.06 20.93
CA ASP A 18 13.50 -14.13 21.80
C ASP A 18 12.20 -14.33 20.97
N CYS A 19 12.33 -14.48 19.66
CA CYS A 19 11.22 -14.79 18.78
C CYS A 19 10.58 -16.15 19.09
N PRO A 20 9.23 -16.23 19.08
CA PRO A 20 8.53 -17.49 19.26
C PRO A 20 8.81 -18.46 18.10
N GLU A 21 8.64 -19.77 18.36
CA GLU A 21 8.81 -20.85 17.37
C GLU A 21 7.95 -20.65 16.11
N GLU A 22 6.79 -20.00 16.24
CA GLU A 22 5.86 -19.78 15.15
C GLU A 22 5.41 -18.32 15.08
N GLY A 23 5.24 -17.82 13.85
CA GLY A 23 4.73 -16.49 13.55
C GLY A 23 5.80 -15.51 13.07
N PHE A 24 5.38 -14.25 12.91
CA PHE A 24 6.27 -13.15 12.55
C PHE A 24 6.85 -12.52 13.80
N CYS A 25 8.12 -12.11 13.72
CA CYS A 25 8.80 -11.49 14.83
C CYS A 25 9.76 -10.40 14.33
N ILE A 26 9.69 -9.24 14.94
CA ILE A 26 10.65 -8.15 14.79
C ILE A 26 11.36 -8.01 16.13
N GLU A 27 12.66 -8.27 16.12
CA GLU A 27 13.49 -8.29 17.32
C GLU A 27 14.87 -7.76 16.96
N ASN A 28 15.39 -6.80 17.72
CA ASN A 28 16.69 -6.17 17.45
C ASN A 28 16.83 -5.68 15.99
N LYS A 29 15.79 -5.02 15.46
CA LYS A 29 15.72 -4.48 14.09
C LYS A 29 15.82 -5.52 12.97
N LYS A 30 15.59 -6.80 13.28
CA LYS A 30 15.62 -7.90 12.32
C LYS A 30 14.26 -8.56 12.24
N LEU A 31 13.94 -9.04 11.04
CA LEU A 31 12.69 -9.73 10.77
C LEU A 31 12.89 -11.24 10.74
N PHE A 32 11.98 -11.96 11.36
CA PHE A 32 11.97 -13.42 11.42
C PHE A 32 10.58 -13.96 11.09
N TYR A 33 10.55 -15.16 10.53
CA TYR A 33 9.34 -15.98 10.41
C TYR A 33 9.65 -17.40 10.89
N ASN A 34 8.92 -17.86 11.91
CA ASN A 34 9.18 -19.15 12.57
C ASN A 34 10.65 -19.32 13.01
N GLN A 35 11.20 -18.29 13.67
CA GLN A 35 12.61 -18.17 14.10
C GLN A 35 13.67 -18.13 12.98
N GLU A 36 13.28 -18.36 11.72
CA GLU A 36 14.19 -18.22 10.58
C GLU A 36 14.31 -16.74 10.18
N PRO A 37 15.54 -16.21 10.02
CA PRO A 37 15.76 -14.85 9.57
C PRO A 37 15.21 -14.64 8.15
N ILE A 38 14.43 -13.58 7.96
CA ILE A 38 13.97 -13.12 6.66
C ILE A 38 14.33 -11.64 6.47
N ALA A 39 14.27 -11.15 5.23
CA ALA A 39 14.57 -9.77 4.94
C ALA A 39 13.70 -9.25 3.80
N LEU A 40 13.29 -7.99 3.91
CA LEU A 40 12.92 -7.23 2.72
C LEU A 40 14.14 -7.14 1.79
N GLY A 41 13.94 -7.24 0.48
CA GLY A 41 15.00 -7.35 -0.50
C GLY A 41 15.48 -8.78 -0.79
N MET A 42 14.96 -9.81 -0.10
CA MET A 42 15.22 -11.20 -0.49
C MET A 42 14.35 -11.61 -1.69
N SER A 43 14.78 -12.64 -2.44
CA SER A 43 13.97 -13.18 -3.53
C SER A 43 12.79 -14.00 -2.97
N ILE A 44 11.74 -14.14 -3.78
CA ILE A 44 10.55 -14.92 -3.38
C ILE A 44 10.88 -16.39 -3.13
N GLU A 45 11.82 -16.97 -3.88
CA GLU A 45 12.23 -18.37 -3.75
C GLU A 45 12.79 -18.64 -2.35
N LYS A 46 13.63 -17.74 -1.84
CA LYS A 46 14.18 -17.88 -0.48
C LYS A 46 13.08 -17.83 0.58
N PHE A 47 12.04 -17.02 0.41
CA PHE A 47 10.93 -17.00 1.35
C PHE A 47 10.06 -18.27 1.21
N VAL A 48 9.84 -18.76 -0.01
CA VAL A 48 9.13 -20.02 -0.26
C VAL A 48 9.83 -21.22 0.38
N ASP A 49 11.16 -21.25 0.41
CA ASP A 49 11.93 -22.28 1.11
C ASP A 49 11.65 -22.30 2.63
N ILE A 50 11.30 -21.14 3.22
CA ILE A 50 11.04 -20.97 4.65
C ILE A 50 9.55 -21.20 4.97
N ALA A 51 8.65 -20.57 4.22
CA ALA A 51 7.21 -20.54 4.52
C ALA A 51 6.38 -21.56 3.72
N GLY A 52 7.01 -22.28 2.80
CA GLY A 52 6.34 -23.11 1.82
C GLY A 52 5.78 -22.33 0.63
N LYS A 53 5.28 -23.05 -0.36
CA LYS A 53 4.77 -22.48 -1.61
C LYS A 53 3.50 -21.64 -1.37
N TYR A 54 3.45 -20.47 -1.98
CA TYR A 54 2.26 -19.61 -2.02
C TYR A 54 1.08 -20.31 -2.73
N ASP A 55 -0.15 -19.93 -2.37
CA ASP A 55 -1.37 -20.47 -2.97
C ASP A 55 -1.65 -19.84 -4.35
N ARG A 56 -1.38 -18.54 -4.50
CA ARG A 56 -1.65 -17.78 -5.74
C ARG A 56 -0.56 -16.75 -6.03
N LYS A 57 -0.29 -16.54 -7.32
CA LYS A 57 0.47 -15.39 -7.84
C LYS A 57 -0.51 -14.46 -8.53
N VAL A 58 -0.48 -13.18 -8.20
CA VAL A 58 -1.36 -12.16 -8.75
C VAL A 58 -0.50 -11.05 -9.32
N GLU A 59 -0.67 -10.75 -10.61
CA GLU A 59 0.01 -9.63 -11.25
C GLU A 59 -0.99 -8.50 -11.40
N ASN A 60 -0.63 -7.33 -10.88
CA ASN A 60 -1.39 -6.11 -11.11
C ASN A 60 -0.53 -5.17 -11.97
N SER A 61 -1.12 -4.68 -13.05
CA SER A 61 -0.50 -3.73 -13.94
C SER A 61 -1.22 -2.41 -13.81
N LEU A 62 -0.53 -1.39 -13.29
CA LEU A 62 -0.97 -0.01 -13.46
C LEU A 62 -0.49 0.43 -14.84
N GLU A 63 -1.44 0.56 -15.77
CA GLU A 63 -1.15 1.02 -17.12
C GLU A 63 -0.39 2.35 -17.08
N GLY A 64 0.70 2.41 -17.84
CA GLY A 64 1.40 3.65 -18.06
C GLY A 64 0.51 4.64 -18.81
N HIS A 65 0.77 5.92 -18.64
CA HIS A 65 0.04 6.97 -19.34
C HIS A 65 1.02 7.97 -19.97
N LYS A 66 0.52 8.65 -20.99
CA LYS A 66 1.26 9.67 -21.71
C LYS A 66 0.48 10.97 -21.64
N THR A 67 1.09 11.99 -21.04
CA THR A 67 0.54 13.34 -21.04
C THR A 67 1.35 14.20 -22.00
N THR A 68 0.68 14.83 -22.95
CA THR A 68 1.29 15.84 -23.82
C THR A 68 0.84 17.23 -23.39
N TYR A 69 1.81 18.07 -23.08
CA TYR A 69 1.62 19.47 -22.71
C TYR A 69 1.93 20.37 -23.89
N TYR A 70 1.07 21.34 -24.12
CA TYR A 70 1.19 22.35 -25.17
C TYR A 70 1.17 23.73 -24.53
N TYR A 71 2.08 24.61 -24.98
CA TYR A 71 2.27 25.93 -24.40
C TYR A 71 2.03 27.02 -25.45
N TRP A 72 1.14 27.97 -25.14
CA TRP A 72 1.03 29.23 -25.88
C TRP A 72 1.53 30.37 -24.99
N LEU A 73 2.76 30.81 -25.22
CA LEU A 73 3.42 31.85 -24.44
C LEU A 73 2.70 33.20 -24.59
N LYS A 74 2.32 33.53 -25.83
CA LYS A 74 1.61 34.80 -26.12
C LYS A 74 0.23 34.86 -25.45
N HIS A 75 -0.47 33.73 -25.44
CA HIS A 75 -1.80 33.63 -24.86
C HIS A 75 -1.78 33.27 -23.37
N LYS A 76 -0.58 33.03 -22.80
CA LYS A 76 -0.40 32.48 -21.45
C LYS A 76 -1.30 31.27 -21.21
N LEU A 77 -1.31 30.33 -22.17
CA LEU A 77 -2.15 29.14 -22.13
C LEU A 77 -1.29 27.89 -21.94
N HIS A 78 -1.74 27.01 -21.06
CA HIS A 78 -1.20 25.69 -20.84
C HIS A 78 -2.30 24.66 -21.12
N VAL A 79 -2.03 23.70 -22.00
CA VAL A 79 -2.97 22.61 -22.30
C VAL A 79 -2.32 21.28 -22.02
N ALA A 80 -2.92 20.47 -21.15
CA ALA A 80 -2.54 19.09 -20.93
C ALA A 80 -3.52 18.15 -21.63
N ILE A 81 -3.01 17.21 -22.40
CA ILE A 81 -3.80 16.14 -23.03
C ILE A 81 -3.27 14.81 -22.53
N SER A 82 -4.10 14.07 -21.81
CA SER A 82 -3.86 12.68 -21.41
C SER A 82 -5.06 11.85 -21.82
N ASP A 83 -4.84 10.79 -22.60
CA ASP A 83 -5.89 9.98 -23.22
C ASP A 83 -6.93 10.84 -23.97
N SER A 84 -8.19 10.84 -23.51
CA SER A 84 -9.28 11.67 -24.06
C SER A 84 -9.58 12.92 -23.23
N LEU A 85 -8.83 13.15 -22.14
CA LEU A 85 -9.00 14.32 -21.27
C LEU A 85 -8.15 15.48 -21.77
N ILE A 86 -8.78 16.64 -21.95
CA ILE A 86 -8.12 17.90 -22.30
C ILE A 86 -8.35 18.88 -21.16
N VAL A 87 -7.28 19.32 -20.51
CA VAL A 87 -7.31 20.32 -19.45
C VAL A 87 -6.64 21.58 -19.95
N VAL A 88 -7.32 22.71 -19.81
CA VAL A 88 -6.83 24.03 -20.22
C VAL A 88 -6.70 24.92 -18.99
N ASN A 89 -5.49 25.45 -18.77
CA ASN A 89 -5.14 26.27 -17.62
C ASN A 89 -4.40 27.54 -18.08
N ASN A 90 -4.25 28.51 -17.16
CA ASN A 90 -3.27 29.56 -17.39
C ASN A 90 -1.86 29.00 -17.31
N LEU A 91 -0.99 29.57 -18.13
CA LEU A 91 0.44 29.32 -18.10
C LEU A 91 1.09 30.17 -17.01
N GLU A 92 1.72 29.51 -16.07
CA GLU A 92 2.60 30.12 -15.07
C GLU A 92 4.03 29.59 -15.22
N VAL A 93 4.96 30.30 -14.59
CA VAL A 93 6.39 29.95 -14.58
C VAL A 93 6.80 29.81 -13.13
N ASP A 94 7.39 28.68 -12.78
CA ASP A 94 7.98 28.50 -11.47
C ASP A 94 9.21 29.39 -11.35
N ASN A 95 9.24 30.26 -10.33
CA ASN A 95 10.31 31.24 -10.18
C ASN A 95 11.66 30.63 -9.74
N VAL A 96 11.67 29.37 -9.31
CA VAL A 96 12.86 28.65 -8.84
C VAL A 96 13.44 27.78 -9.95
N SER A 97 12.62 26.92 -10.55
CA SER A 97 13.04 25.99 -11.61
C SER A 97 13.01 26.61 -13.00
N GLY A 98 12.24 27.68 -13.20
CA GLY A 98 11.99 28.28 -14.51
C GLY A 98 11.03 27.44 -15.38
N GLU A 99 10.44 26.38 -14.84
CA GLU A 99 9.55 25.50 -15.60
C GLU A 99 8.14 26.09 -15.76
N TYR A 100 7.54 25.81 -16.92
CA TYR A 100 6.16 26.16 -17.20
C TYR A 100 5.19 25.16 -16.58
N TYR A 101 4.16 25.63 -15.88
CA TYR A 101 3.08 24.80 -15.36
C TYR A 101 1.69 25.41 -15.60
N GLY A 102 0.67 24.56 -15.54
CA GLY A 102 -0.72 24.97 -15.65
C GLY A 102 -1.34 25.26 -14.29
N HIS A 103 -1.90 26.45 -14.09
CA HIS A 103 -2.66 26.79 -12.90
C HIS A 103 -3.85 27.69 -13.24
N THR A 104 -5.00 27.43 -12.62
CA THR A 104 -6.18 28.27 -12.74
C THR A 104 -6.61 28.70 -11.35
N PRO A 105 -6.35 29.96 -10.94
CA PRO A 105 -6.77 30.46 -9.64
C PRO A 105 -8.29 30.34 -9.44
N SER A 106 -8.72 30.03 -8.22
CA SER A 106 -10.14 29.83 -7.86
C SER A 106 -11.04 31.05 -8.10
N ASN A 107 -10.45 32.24 -8.29
CA ASN A 107 -11.14 33.49 -8.56
C ASN A 107 -11.21 33.86 -10.06
N GLN A 108 -10.74 32.98 -10.96
CA GLN A 108 -10.83 33.18 -12.41
C GLN A 108 -11.87 32.25 -13.05
N PRO A 109 -12.54 32.70 -14.13
CA PRO A 109 -13.46 31.85 -14.86
C PRO A 109 -12.71 30.68 -15.49
N GLU A 110 -13.28 29.48 -15.34
CA GLU A 110 -12.76 28.27 -15.98
C GLU A 110 -12.77 28.40 -17.50
N TYR A 111 -11.78 27.78 -18.15
CA TYR A 111 -11.78 27.66 -19.59
C TYR A 111 -12.95 26.80 -20.07
N PRO A 112 -13.51 27.08 -21.26
CA PRO A 112 -14.54 26.23 -21.82
C PRO A 112 -13.99 24.82 -22.07
N ALA A 113 -14.85 23.80 -21.94
CA ALA A 113 -14.47 22.43 -22.28
C ALA A 113 -14.23 22.31 -23.79
N TYR A 114 -13.00 21.93 -24.17
CA TYR A 114 -12.61 21.66 -25.55
C TYR A 114 -12.68 20.15 -25.83
N LYS A 115 -13.11 19.77 -27.03
CA LYS A 115 -13.20 18.36 -27.44
C LYS A 115 -11.96 17.85 -28.14
N SER A 116 -11.13 18.75 -28.67
CA SER A 116 -9.90 18.38 -29.37
C SER A 116 -8.86 19.50 -29.35
N LEU A 117 -7.60 19.13 -29.62
CA LEU A 117 -6.52 20.09 -29.80
C LEU A 117 -6.79 21.02 -31.00
N GLU A 118 -7.43 20.52 -32.07
CA GLU A 118 -7.77 21.32 -33.25
C GLU A 118 -8.73 22.47 -32.92
N GLU A 119 -9.67 22.29 -31.99
CA GLU A 119 -10.56 23.38 -31.54
C GLU A 119 -9.77 24.50 -30.85
N ILE A 120 -8.77 24.13 -30.04
CA ILE A 120 -7.89 25.06 -29.35
C ILE A 120 -7.00 25.78 -30.36
N ILE A 121 -6.39 25.04 -31.30
CA ILE A 121 -5.55 25.61 -32.36
C ILE A 121 -6.36 26.56 -33.25
N LYS A 122 -7.61 26.23 -33.58
CA LYS A 122 -8.49 27.10 -34.37
C LYS A 122 -8.77 28.43 -33.66
N LYS A 123 -8.80 28.44 -32.33
CA LYS A 123 -9.10 29.64 -31.52
C LYS A 123 -7.85 30.47 -31.21
N TYR A 124 -6.75 29.83 -30.82
CA TYR A 124 -5.56 30.51 -30.30
C TYR A 124 -4.35 30.44 -31.24
N GLY A 125 -4.50 29.82 -32.42
CA GLY A 125 -3.39 29.55 -33.33
C GLY A 125 -2.55 28.35 -32.89
N LYS A 126 -1.44 28.11 -33.58
CA LYS A 126 -0.52 27.01 -33.24
C LYS A 126 0.24 27.33 -31.95
N TYR A 127 0.46 26.31 -31.12
CA TYR A 127 1.27 26.40 -29.91
C TYR A 127 2.73 26.74 -30.21
N ASP A 128 3.44 27.27 -29.21
CA ASP A 128 4.84 27.66 -29.29
C ASP A 128 5.79 26.50 -28.98
N SER A 129 5.43 25.63 -28.03
CA SER A 129 6.26 24.47 -27.65
C SER A 129 5.41 23.31 -27.09
N ILE A 130 6.06 22.15 -26.98
CA ILE A 130 5.47 20.92 -26.43
C ILE A 130 6.40 20.26 -25.42
N ARG A 131 5.82 19.58 -24.42
CA ARG A 131 6.51 18.65 -23.51
C ARG A 131 5.70 17.36 -23.46
N ILE A 132 6.39 16.23 -23.45
CA ILE A 132 5.75 14.92 -23.36
C ILE A 132 6.26 14.28 -22.08
N GLU A 133 5.34 13.83 -21.24
CA GLU A 133 5.63 13.01 -20.07
C GLU A 133 5.06 11.63 -20.28
N GLU A 134 5.90 10.62 -20.07
CA GLU A 134 5.53 9.21 -20.16
C GLU A 134 5.79 8.57 -18.80
N VAL A 135 4.72 8.06 -18.20
CA VAL A 135 4.82 7.21 -17.02
C VAL A 135 4.77 5.77 -17.51
N PRO A 136 5.83 4.96 -17.32
CA PRO A 136 5.84 3.58 -17.78
C PRO A 136 4.82 2.74 -17.02
N THR A 137 4.33 1.68 -17.67
CA THR A 137 3.50 0.67 -17.01
C THR A 137 4.24 0.08 -15.81
N ASN A 138 3.60 0.13 -14.64
CA ASN A 138 4.14 -0.42 -13.41
C ASN A 138 3.46 -1.77 -13.12
N VAL A 139 4.21 -2.86 -13.28
CA VAL A 139 3.75 -4.19 -12.94
C VAL A 139 4.23 -4.52 -11.53
N ARG A 140 3.28 -4.79 -10.64
CA ARG A 140 3.55 -5.33 -9.30
C ARG A 140 3.07 -6.77 -9.23
N THR A 141 3.94 -7.63 -8.73
CA THR A 141 3.61 -9.03 -8.48
C THR A 141 3.32 -9.23 -7.01
N PHE A 142 2.24 -9.97 -6.71
CA PHE A 142 1.86 -10.35 -5.36
C PHE A 142 1.85 -11.86 -5.23
N TYR A 143 2.47 -12.37 -4.18
CA TYR A 143 2.45 -13.79 -3.80
C TYR A 143 1.60 -13.95 -2.55
N VAL A 144 0.56 -14.78 -2.65
CA VAL A 144 -0.50 -14.85 -1.65
C VAL A 144 -0.54 -16.24 -1.04
N TRP A 145 -0.42 -16.31 0.28
CA TRP A 145 -0.71 -17.50 1.07
C TRP A 145 -2.08 -17.32 1.72
N ASP A 146 -3.11 -17.81 1.01
CA ASP A 146 -4.52 -17.71 1.38
C ASP A 146 -4.77 -18.29 2.77
N LYS A 147 -4.13 -19.42 3.13
CA LYS A 147 -4.33 -20.07 4.44
C LYS A 147 -3.61 -19.37 5.59
N LEU A 148 -2.48 -18.74 5.32
CA LEU A 148 -1.70 -18.03 6.34
C LEU A 148 -2.24 -16.62 6.57
N GLY A 149 -3.04 -16.09 5.65
CA GLY A 149 -3.52 -14.71 5.75
C GLY A 149 -2.44 -13.69 5.43
N ILE A 150 -1.49 -14.03 4.55
CA ILE A 150 -0.36 -13.17 4.19
C ILE A 150 -0.24 -12.95 2.67
N SER A 151 0.18 -11.77 2.26
CA SER A 151 0.47 -11.40 0.88
C SER A 151 1.77 -10.62 0.81
N MET A 152 2.64 -10.95 -0.14
CA MET A 152 3.92 -10.27 -0.34
C MET A 152 3.95 -9.57 -1.68
N ALA A 153 4.36 -8.30 -1.68
CA ALA A 153 4.60 -7.55 -2.89
C ALA A 153 6.07 -7.73 -3.32
N GLU A 154 6.27 -8.03 -4.59
CA GLU A 154 7.57 -8.06 -5.24
C GLU A 154 7.72 -6.83 -6.14
N SER A 155 8.91 -6.23 -6.09
CA SER A 155 9.34 -5.19 -6.99
C SER A 155 10.79 -5.44 -7.38
N ASN A 156 11.09 -5.39 -8.68
CA ASN A 156 12.45 -5.61 -9.21
C ASN A 156 13.08 -6.95 -8.77
N GLY A 157 12.28 -8.03 -8.75
CA GLY A 157 12.78 -9.38 -8.42
C GLY A 157 13.01 -9.66 -6.94
N VAL A 158 12.63 -8.73 -6.05
CA VAL A 158 12.79 -8.88 -4.60
C VAL A 158 11.52 -8.51 -3.84
N ILE A 159 11.33 -9.12 -2.67
CA ILE A 159 10.21 -8.82 -1.77
C ILE A 159 10.38 -7.39 -1.24
N SER A 160 9.45 -6.49 -1.58
CA SER A 160 9.45 -5.10 -1.11
C SER A 160 8.56 -4.89 0.10
N THR A 161 7.55 -5.75 0.27
CA THR A 161 6.53 -5.58 1.32
C THR A 161 5.95 -6.93 1.70
N ILE A 162 5.70 -7.11 3.00
CA ILE A 162 4.98 -8.25 3.57
C ILE A 162 3.73 -7.71 4.25
N ASN A 163 2.56 -8.20 3.86
CA ASN A 163 1.28 -7.79 4.41
C ASN A 163 0.62 -8.97 5.14
N LEU A 164 0.21 -8.75 6.38
CA LEU A 164 -0.58 -9.67 7.19
C LEU A 164 -2.00 -9.08 7.31
N TYR A 165 -3.03 -9.90 7.19
CA TYR A 165 -4.42 -9.43 7.20
C TYR A 165 -5.23 -10.07 8.33
N PRO A 166 -5.13 -9.57 9.58
CA PRO A 166 -5.91 -10.09 10.69
C PRO A 166 -7.41 -9.90 10.54
N LEU A 167 -7.84 -8.83 9.85
CA LEU A 167 -9.24 -8.58 9.55
C LEU A 167 -9.48 -8.68 8.04
N HIS A 168 -10.39 -9.56 7.64
CA HIS A 168 -10.75 -9.69 6.23
C HIS A 168 -11.88 -8.72 5.85
N ILE A 169 -11.64 -7.41 5.97
CA ILE A 169 -12.65 -6.39 5.70
C ILE A 169 -13.24 -6.50 4.29
N LEU A 170 -12.46 -6.94 3.30
CA LEU A 170 -12.96 -7.12 1.95
C LEU A 170 -13.99 -8.27 1.81
N LYS A 171 -14.10 -9.19 2.78
CA LYS A 171 -15.20 -10.18 2.80
C LYS A 171 -16.52 -9.58 3.23
N THR A 172 -16.50 -8.42 3.90
CA THR A 172 -17.72 -7.69 4.26
C THR A 172 -18.17 -6.74 3.16
N MET A 173 -17.32 -6.53 2.15
CA MET A 173 -17.63 -5.82 0.93
C MET A 173 -18.14 -6.84 -0.10
N ASP A 174 -19.46 -6.95 -0.26
CA ASP A 174 -20.10 -7.67 -1.38
C ASP A 174 -19.64 -7.05 -2.71
N LEU A 175 -18.48 -7.45 -3.22
CA LEU A 175 -18.04 -7.08 -4.55
C LEU A 175 -18.65 -8.07 -5.52
N ASN A 176 -19.65 -7.61 -6.27
CA ASN A 176 -20.18 -8.42 -7.34
C ASN A 176 -19.17 -8.40 -8.49
N LEU A 177 -18.39 -9.48 -8.57
CA LEU A 177 -17.34 -9.65 -9.58
C LEU A 177 -17.89 -9.77 -11.01
N GLU A 178 -19.17 -10.11 -11.20
CA GLU A 178 -19.82 -10.18 -12.52
C GLU A 178 -20.22 -8.80 -13.04
N THR A 179 -20.68 -7.90 -12.16
CA THR A 179 -21.14 -6.56 -12.54
C THR A 179 -20.08 -5.48 -12.32
N GLY A 180 -19.00 -5.81 -11.62
CA GLY A 180 -17.99 -4.84 -11.18
C GLY A 180 -18.54 -3.81 -10.20
N SER A 181 -19.72 -4.03 -9.62
CA SER A 181 -20.35 -3.09 -8.71
C SER A 181 -19.75 -3.20 -7.31
N THR A 182 -19.42 -2.07 -6.70
CA THR A 182 -18.79 -1.99 -5.38
C THR A 182 -19.79 -1.52 -4.33
N TYR A 183 -19.38 -1.50 -3.06
CA TYR A 183 -20.18 -1.06 -1.92
C TYR A 183 -20.84 0.34 -2.09
N PHE A 184 -20.25 1.22 -2.92
CA PHE A 184 -20.75 2.57 -3.17
C PHE A 184 -21.90 2.64 -4.18
N ASP A 185 -22.18 1.53 -4.88
CA ASP A 185 -23.30 1.41 -5.83
C ASP A 185 -24.62 1.25 -5.08
N GLY A 186 -25.03 2.34 -4.45
CA GLY A 186 -26.24 2.48 -3.64
C GLY A 186 -26.56 3.92 -3.29
N PHE A 187 -25.61 4.85 -3.46
CA PHE A 187 -25.88 6.28 -3.40
C PHE A 187 -26.42 6.78 -4.76
N GLN A 188 -27.75 6.81 -4.85
CA GLN A 188 -28.52 7.72 -5.70
C GLN A 188 -28.30 7.66 -7.23
N ASN A 189 -28.77 6.63 -7.94
CA ASN A 189 -28.94 6.67 -9.42
C ASN A 189 -27.75 7.32 -10.19
N ALA A 190 -26.53 7.21 -9.66
CA ALA A 190 -25.41 7.98 -10.16
C ALA A 190 -24.98 7.37 -11.49
N LYS A 191 -24.84 8.22 -12.52
CA LYS A 191 -24.27 7.77 -13.79
C LYS A 191 -22.87 7.23 -13.52
N VAL A 192 -22.57 6.03 -14.02
CA VAL A 192 -21.24 5.45 -13.96
C VAL A 192 -20.27 6.38 -14.70
N THR A 193 -19.37 7.03 -13.96
CA THR A 193 -18.31 7.89 -14.49
C THR A 193 -17.04 7.06 -14.73
N GLN A 194 -16.08 7.60 -15.48
CA GLN A 194 -14.76 6.97 -15.65
C GLN A 194 -14.04 6.79 -14.31
N GLU A 195 -14.13 7.78 -13.42
CA GLU A 195 -13.61 7.71 -12.05
C GLU A 195 -14.16 6.52 -11.25
N ILE A 196 -15.47 6.23 -11.38
CA ILE A 196 -16.09 5.05 -10.77
C ILE A 196 -15.53 3.76 -11.39
N LEU A 197 -15.34 3.71 -12.71
CA LEU A 197 -14.75 2.53 -13.39
C LEU A 197 -13.30 2.28 -12.97
N ASP A 198 -12.50 3.33 -12.81
CA ASP A 198 -11.10 3.21 -12.39
C ASP A 198 -11.00 2.83 -10.91
N THR A 199 -11.88 3.37 -10.06
CA THR A 199 -12.03 2.92 -8.66
C THR A 199 -12.37 1.43 -8.60
N ARG A 200 -13.27 0.95 -9.45
CA ARG A 200 -13.65 -0.48 -9.51
C ARG A 200 -12.50 -1.39 -9.96
N LYS A 201 -11.69 -0.97 -10.94
CA LYS A 201 -10.48 -1.70 -11.35
C LYS A 201 -9.50 -1.79 -10.18
N ASN A 202 -9.31 -0.70 -9.46
CA ASN A 202 -8.45 -0.64 -8.28
C ASN A 202 -8.97 -1.56 -7.17
N ASP A 203 -10.27 -1.52 -6.87
CA ASP A 203 -10.89 -2.39 -5.87
C ASP A 203 -10.67 -3.86 -6.23
N LYS A 204 -11.00 -4.28 -7.46
CA LYS A 204 -10.76 -5.67 -7.90
C LYS A 204 -9.29 -6.08 -7.73
N ALA A 205 -8.35 -5.21 -8.10
CA ALA A 205 -6.93 -5.49 -7.96
C ALA A 205 -6.51 -5.66 -6.49
N ILE A 206 -7.09 -4.86 -5.57
CA ILE A 206 -6.87 -5.00 -4.12
C ILE A 206 -7.46 -6.33 -3.62
N PHE A 207 -8.66 -6.70 -4.04
CA PHE A 207 -9.29 -7.96 -3.68
C PHE A 207 -8.49 -9.17 -4.14
N ASP A 208 -8.03 -9.16 -5.40
CA ASP A 208 -7.34 -10.30 -5.98
C ASP A 208 -6.04 -10.61 -5.21
N ARG A 209 -5.31 -9.59 -4.76
CA ARG A 209 -4.06 -9.75 -3.99
C ARG A 209 -4.25 -10.03 -2.51
N MET A 210 -5.47 -9.92 -1.98
CA MET A 210 -5.73 -10.22 -0.56
C MET A 210 -5.87 -11.72 -0.32
N PRO A 211 -5.35 -12.25 0.81
CA PRO A 211 -5.51 -13.65 1.19
C PRO A 211 -6.96 -13.99 1.50
N LYS A 212 -7.41 -15.19 1.14
CA LYS A 212 -8.80 -15.63 1.41
C LYS A 212 -9.10 -15.94 2.88
N GLN A 213 -8.12 -16.02 3.77
CA GLN A 213 -8.34 -16.21 5.20
C GLN A 213 -7.65 -15.10 5.99
N GLU A 214 -8.13 -14.90 7.22
CA GLU A 214 -7.52 -13.96 8.15
C GLU A 214 -6.20 -14.52 8.66
N PHE A 215 -5.24 -13.63 8.88
CA PHE A 215 -4.04 -13.95 9.62
C PHE A 215 -4.40 -14.28 11.07
N LYS A 216 -4.09 -15.50 11.50
CA LYS A 216 -4.31 -15.98 12.88
C LYS A 216 -3.02 -16.41 13.57
N GLY A 217 -1.87 -16.02 13.01
CA GLY A 217 -0.56 -16.32 13.58
C GLY A 217 -0.20 -15.41 14.74
N LYS A 218 0.99 -15.66 15.30
CA LYS A 218 1.60 -14.77 16.29
C LYS A 218 2.36 -13.64 15.59
N PHE A 219 2.32 -12.47 16.20
CA PHE A 219 3.16 -11.33 15.84
C PHE A 219 3.91 -10.87 17.08
N THR A 220 5.23 -10.74 16.99
CA THR A 220 6.10 -10.34 18.09
C THR A 220 6.86 -9.08 17.74
N TYR A 221 6.93 -8.15 18.68
CA TYR A 221 7.71 -6.93 18.59
C TYR A 221 8.49 -6.70 19.89
N ASP A 222 9.82 -6.64 19.80
CA ASP A 222 10.75 -6.43 20.92
C ASP A 222 10.40 -7.27 22.17
N GLY A 223 10.31 -8.58 21.96
CA GLY A 223 9.98 -9.58 22.98
C GLY A 223 8.50 -9.62 23.42
N ASN A 224 7.62 -8.78 22.86
CA ASN A 224 6.20 -8.75 23.22
C ASN A 224 5.34 -9.37 22.11
N THR A 225 4.60 -10.43 22.44
CA THR A 225 3.86 -11.23 21.46
C THR A 225 2.35 -11.09 21.61
N VAL A 226 1.67 -10.94 20.48
CA VAL A 226 0.21 -11.06 20.34
C VAL A 226 -0.13 -12.25 19.45
N ASP A 227 -1.16 -12.99 19.83
CA ASP A 227 -1.69 -14.15 19.10
C ASP A 227 -3.00 -13.77 18.41
N PHE A 228 -2.97 -13.54 17.09
CA PHE A 228 -4.15 -13.13 16.33
C PHE A 228 -5.22 -14.21 16.19
N GLY A 229 -4.91 -15.47 16.53
CA GLY A 229 -5.93 -16.51 16.72
C GLY A 229 -6.85 -16.26 17.93
N LYS A 230 -6.45 -15.37 18.84
CA LYS A 230 -7.17 -15.01 20.08
C LYS A 230 -7.59 -13.55 20.16
N ILE A 231 -7.21 -12.72 19.18
CA ILE A 231 -7.62 -11.32 19.10
C ILE A 231 -8.96 -11.24 18.37
N GLY A 232 -9.94 -10.61 19.01
CA GLY A 232 -11.26 -10.38 18.42
C GLY A 232 -11.34 -9.11 17.58
N ASN A 233 -12.48 -8.93 16.91
CA ASN A 233 -12.74 -7.78 16.03
C ASN A 233 -12.97 -6.45 16.77
N THR A 234 -12.80 -6.41 18.10
CA THR A 234 -12.90 -5.21 18.94
C THR A 234 -11.69 -5.02 19.86
N ASP A 235 -10.59 -5.73 19.58
CA ASP A 235 -9.45 -5.88 20.48
C ASP A 235 -8.23 -5.05 20.07
N TRP A 236 -8.41 -3.94 19.34
CA TRP A 236 -7.33 -3.00 18.99
C TRP A 236 -6.43 -2.65 20.20
N ASP A 237 -7.03 -2.21 21.31
CA ASP A 237 -6.27 -1.81 22.50
C ASP A 237 -5.49 -2.99 23.14
N LYS A 238 -5.99 -4.22 23.01
CA LYS A 238 -5.26 -5.41 23.48
C LYS A 238 -4.03 -5.68 22.62
N VAL A 239 -4.10 -5.41 21.32
CA VAL A 239 -2.93 -5.53 20.44
C VAL A 239 -1.90 -4.45 20.79
N VAL A 240 -2.32 -3.19 20.89
CA VAL A 240 -1.42 -2.07 21.21
C VAL A 240 -0.71 -2.28 22.54
N SER A 241 -1.46 -2.64 23.60
CA SER A 241 -0.88 -2.92 24.91
C SER A 241 -0.05 -4.21 24.93
N GLY A 242 -0.50 -5.25 24.22
CA GLY A 242 0.18 -6.54 24.13
C GLY A 242 1.52 -6.48 23.42
N LEU A 243 1.67 -5.62 22.41
CA LEU A 243 2.94 -5.36 21.71
C LEU A 243 3.77 -4.24 22.36
N LYS A 244 3.22 -3.55 23.37
CA LYS A 244 3.81 -2.35 23.99
C LYS A 244 4.12 -1.22 23.00
N ILE A 245 3.22 -1.02 22.04
CA ILE A 245 3.33 0.03 21.01
C ILE A 245 2.43 1.25 21.30
N SER A 246 2.29 1.57 22.58
CA SER A 246 1.62 2.78 23.08
C SER A 246 2.65 3.88 23.34
N GLY A 247 2.25 5.16 23.24
CA GLY A 247 3.09 6.30 23.58
C GLY A 247 3.62 7.10 22.39
N SER A 248 4.44 8.11 22.70
CA SER A 248 4.95 9.12 21.76
C SER A 248 5.98 8.63 20.75
N ASP A 249 6.52 7.43 20.96
CA ASP A 249 7.61 6.88 20.15
C ASP A 249 7.12 6.25 18.83
N PHE A 250 5.80 6.18 18.64
CA PHE A 250 5.15 5.62 17.44
C PHE A 250 4.41 6.73 16.69
N ASP A 251 4.50 6.73 15.35
CA ASP A 251 3.90 7.76 14.48
C ASP A 251 2.49 7.34 14.05
N PRO A 252 1.48 8.24 14.11
CA PRO A 252 1.51 9.59 14.68
C PRO A 252 1.73 9.63 16.20
N ALA A 253 2.64 10.52 16.61
CA ALA A 253 3.03 10.71 18.00
C ALA A 253 1.81 11.12 18.85
N GLY A 254 1.53 10.30 19.87
CA GLY A 254 0.46 10.54 20.82
C GLY A 254 -0.62 9.47 20.76
N ASP A 255 -1.11 9.10 21.94
CA ASP A 255 -2.13 8.08 22.17
C ASP A 255 -3.54 8.49 21.67
N SER A 256 -3.64 9.02 20.45
CA SER A 256 -4.93 9.06 19.77
C SER A 256 -5.36 7.61 19.59
N GLN A 257 -6.37 7.22 20.36
CA GLN A 257 -6.98 5.90 20.28
C GLN A 257 -7.34 5.59 18.82
N ASN A 258 -7.67 6.60 18.02
CA ASN A 258 -8.16 6.55 16.62
C ASN A 258 -7.12 6.29 15.54
N TRP A 259 -5.84 6.18 15.86
CA TRP A 259 -4.78 6.14 14.86
C TRP A 259 -4.15 4.76 14.71
N SER A 260 -3.71 4.42 13.49
CA SER A 260 -2.77 3.33 13.20
C SER A 260 -1.45 3.52 13.98
N ARG A 261 -0.56 2.53 13.94
CA ARG A 261 0.79 2.63 14.51
C ARG A 261 1.84 2.41 13.45
N GLU A 262 2.82 3.29 13.38
CA GLU A 262 4.02 3.08 12.58
C GLU A 262 5.23 2.87 13.51
N ILE A 263 5.96 1.78 13.28
CA ILE A 263 7.19 1.40 13.97
C ILE A 263 8.36 1.62 13.01
N ARG A 264 9.33 2.43 13.43
CA ARG A 264 10.52 2.76 12.64
C ARG A 264 11.76 2.12 13.26
N GLU A 265 12.12 0.93 12.77
CA GLU A 265 13.25 0.16 13.29
C GLU A 265 14.61 0.62 12.71
N GLY A 266 14.59 1.23 11.53
CA GLY A 266 15.78 1.78 10.88
C GLY A 266 15.45 2.40 9.52
N TYR A 267 16.47 2.81 8.77
CA TYR A 267 16.29 3.43 7.45
C TYR A 267 15.60 2.48 6.44
N ASP A 268 15.70 1.16 6.65
CA ASP A 268 15.26 0.15 5.69
C ASP A 268 14.19 -0.82 6.25
N LEU A 269 13.61 -0.57 7.43
CA LEU A 269 12.57 -1.44 8.01
C LEU A 269 11.51 -0.62 8.75
N TYR A 270 10.31 -0.63 8.19
CA TYR A 270 9.12 0.02 8.69
C TYR A 270 8.02 -1.02 8.90
N THR A 271 7.24 -0.86 9.96
CA THR A 271 6.03 -1.65 10.18
C THR A 271 4.86 -0.74 10.47
N THR A 272 3.81 -0.85 9.67
CA THR A 272 2.54 -0.16 9.87
C THR A 272 1.51 -1.16 10.35
N ILE A 273 0.88 -0.89 11.48
CA ILE A 273 -0.23 -1.67 12.05
C ILE A 273 -1.47 -0.79 11.94
N ASP A 274 -2.33 -1.12 10.99
CA ASP A 274 -3.49 -0.30 10.65
C ASP A 274 -4.67 -0.58 11.56
N ARG A 275 -5.23 0.45 12.18
CA ARG A 275 -6.52 0.34 12.88
C ARG A 275 -7.64 0.41 11.86
N TYR A 276 -8.60 -0.49 11.97
CA TYR A 276 -9.90 -0.34 11.33
C TYR A 276 -11.00 -0.25 12.38
N SER A 277 -11.83 0.79 12.27
CA SER A 277 -13.06 0.92 13.05
C SER A 277 -14.23 1.32 12.18
N ASN A 278 -15.37 0.67 12.39
CA ASN A 278 -16.60 0.98 11.68
C ASN A 278 -17.53 1.95 12.45
N ALA A 279 -17.00 2.70 13.42
CA ALA A 279 -17.79 3.59 14.28
C ALA A 279 -18.46 4.73 13.51
N GLN A 280 -17.84 5.21 12.42
CA GLN A 280 -18.39 6.25 11.55
C GLN A 280 -18.94 5.70 10.22
N GLU A 281 -18.91 4.38 10.05
CA GLU A 281 -19.38 3.73 8.83
C GLU A 281 -20.91 3.69 8.78
N SER A 282 -21.44 3.86 7.58
CA SER A 282 -22.88 3.78 7.29
C SER A 282 -23.22 2.51 6.49
N GLY A 283 -24.48 2.35 6.07
CA GLY A 283 -24.87 1.25 5.17
C GLY A 283 -24.52 -0.15 5.68
N LYS A 284 -23.99 -1.00 4.78
CA LYS A 284 -23.62 -2.39 5.07
C LYS A 284 -22.41 -2.53 6.00
N LEU A 285 -21.52 -1.54 6.08
CA LEU A 285 -20.36 -1.58 6.98
C LEU A 285 -20.64 -1.01 8.37
N SER A 286 -21.79 -0.36 8.55
CA SER A 286 -22.20 0.20 9.84
C SER A 286 -22.20 -0.83 10.96
N ALA A 287 -21.90 -0.36 12.17
CA ALA A 287 -21.93 -1.20 13.38
C ALA A 287 -23.27 -1.94 13.58
N LYS A 288 -24.38 -1.37 13.07
CA LYS A 288 -25.70 -2.02 13.10
C LYS A 288 -25.78 -3.27 12.22
N LYS A 289 -25.02 -3.32 11.12
CA LYS A 289 -25.05 -4.41 10.13
C LYS A 289 -23.98 -5.46 10.37
N THR A 290 -22.77 -5.05 10.70
CA THR A 290 -21.60 -5.95 10.83
C THR A 290 -21.16 -6.16 12.28
N GLY A 291 -21.87 -5.56 13.25
CA GLY A 291 -21.39 -5.46 14.63
C GLY A 291 -20.33 -4.37 14.76
N LYS A 292 -20.00 -3.97 16.00
CA LYS A 292 -18.91 -3.03 16.24
C LYS A 292 -17.59 -3.71 15.83
N ILE A 293 -16.79 -3.01 15.02
CA ILE A 293 -15.44 -3.39 14.65
C ILE A 293 -14.48 -2.29 15.11
N ASP A 294 -13.41 -2.72 15.73
CA ASP A 294 -12.34 -1.92 16.27
C ASP A 294 -11.09 -2.80 16.47
N ALA A 295 -10.37 -3.05 15.38
CA ALA A 295 -9.33 -4.08 15.33
C ALA A 295 -8.16 -3.68 14.43
N VAL A 296 -7.15 -4.55 14.37
CA VAL A 296 -6.09 -4.44 13.37
C VAL A 296 -6.65 -4.84 12.00
N GLY A 297 -6.73 -3.88 11.10
CA GLY A 297 -7.10 -4.08 9.70
C GLY A 297 -6.02 -4.84 8.93
N SER A 298 -4.78 -4.35 9.03
CA SER A 298 -3.63 -4.95 8.37
C SER A 298 -2.34 -4.69 9.16
N ILE A 299 -1.32 -5.51 8.93
CA ILE A 299 0.06 -5.24 9.33
C ILE A 299 0.91 -5.26 8.07
N SER A 300 1.57 -4.15 7.75
CA SER A 300 2.43 -4.02 6.59
C SER A 300 3.87 -3.82 7.05
N ILE A 301 4.77 -4.71 6.63
CA ILE A 301 6.21 -4.62 6.89
C ILE A 301 6.87 -4.26 5.56
N TRP A 302 7.54 -3.11 5.50
CA TRP A 302 8.01 -2.53 4.25
C TRP A 302 9.28 -1.70 4.44
N TRP A 303 9.92 -1.36 3.32
CA TRP A 303 11.11 -0.52 3.28
C TRP A 303 10.88 0.67 2.33
N HIS A 304 11.41 1.85 2.65
CA HIS A 304 11.58 2.88 1.64
C HIS A 304 12.78 2.47 0.77
N GLY A 305 12.51 1.86 -0.39
CA GLY A 305 13.58 1.62 -1.35
C GLY A 305 14.29 2.94 -1.67
N LYS A 306 15.62 2.92 -1.84
CA LYS A 306 16.47 4.08 -2.24
C LYS A 306 16.13 4.71 -3.61
N ASN A 307 14.95 4.46 -4.18
CA ASN A 307 14.55 4.88 -5.51
C ASN A 307 13.63 6.11 -5.54
N ASP A 308 13.26 6.68 -4.38
CA ASP A 308 12.50 7.94 -4.33
C ASP A 308 13.43 9.19 -4.40
N GLU A 309 14.74 8.99 -4.53
CA GLU A 309 15.73 10.02 -4.88
C GLU A 309 16.25 9.78 -6.31
N LYS A 310 15.42 10.05 -7.33
CA LYS A 310 15.90 10.29 -8.69
C LYS A 310 15.15 11.42 -9.38
#